data_AF-A0A9J6GP79-F1
#
_entry.id   AF-A0A9J6GP79-F1
#
_cell.length_a   1.000
_cell.length_b   1.000
_cell.length_c   1.000
_cell.angle_alpha   90.00
_cell.angle_beta   90.00
_cell.angle_gamma   90.00
#
_symmetry.space_group_name_H-M   'P 1'
#
loop_
_entity.id
_entity.type
_entity.pdbx_description
1 polymer ?
#
loop_
_entity_poly.entity_id
_entity_poly.type
_entity_poly.pdbx_seq_one_letter_code
_entity_poly.pdbx_strand_id
1 'polypeptide(L)' 'MDIWRHLSIDLPSPRTEMLYNIDPTDNTAAVREGNMKLVQGVFNDGGNDGRYKTTGNPRPFDDIDELTANSTVARVLR' A
#
# COMPACT_ATOMS: atom_id res chain seq x y z
N MET A 1 1.85 -7.33 -17.14
CA MET A 1 3.04 -6.45 -17.03
C MET A 1 4.26 -7.32 -17.23
N ASP A 2 5.08 -6.98 -18.22
CA ASP A 2 6.40 -7.60 -18.40
C ASP A 2 7.44 -6.80 -17.60
N ILE A 3 8.24 -7.49 -16.78
CA ILE A 3 9.32 -6.90 -15.98
C ILE A 3 10.71 -7.32 -16.46
N TRP A 4 10.80 -8.19 -17.48
CA TRP A 4 12.06 -8.80 -17.91
C TRP A 4 13.11 -7.75 -18.27
N ARG A 5 12.71 -6.72 -19.03
CA ARG A 5 13.61 -5.61 -19.36
C ARG A 5 14.21 -4.98 -18.10
N HIS A 6 13.39 -4.70 -17.08
CA HIS A 6 13.83 -4.01 -15.88
C HIS A 6 14.79 -4.86 -15.04
N LEU A 7 14.56 -6.18 -15.00
CA LEU A 7 15.47 -7.13 -14.38
C LEU A 7 16.78 -7.27 -15.18
N SER A 8 16.68 -7.34 -16.51
CA SER A 8 17.82 -7.66 -17.38
C SER A 8 18.87 -6.55 -17.48
N ILE A 9 18.50 -5.30 -17.21
CA ILE A 9 19.38 -4.13 -17.34
C ILE A 9 19.37 -3.20 -16.13
N ASP A 10 19.00 -3.72 -14.95
CA ASP A 10 19.04 -2.99 -13.67
C ASP A 10 18.28 -1.65 -13.70
N LEU A 11 17.03 -1.68 -14.18
CA LEU A 11 16.16 -0.50 -14.14
C LEU A 11 15.19 -0.55 -12.95
N PRO A 12 14.79 0.62 -12.42
CA PRO A 12 13.74 0.71 -11.41
C PRO A 12 12.47 -0.02 -11.88
N SER A 13 11.83 -0.79 -10.99
CA SER A 13 10.58 -1.50 -11.30
C SER A 13 9.55 -0.58 -11.96
N PRO A 14 8.86 -1.02 -13.02
CA PRO A 14 7.80 -0.22 -13.64
C PRO A 14 6.51 -0.23 -12.79
N ARG A 15 6.44 -1.04 -11.73
CA ARG A 15 5.27 -1.18 -10.87
C ARG A 15 5.39 -0.22 -9.71
N THR A 16 4.49 0.76 -9.66
CA THR A 16 4.39 1.76 -8.60
C THR A 16 3.26 1.46 -7.61
N GLU A 17 2.23 0.69 -8.02
CA GLU A 17 1.06 0.34 -7.21
C GLU A 17 0.83 -1.18 -7.20
N MET A 18 0.30 -1.69 -6.08
CA MET A 18 -0.09 -3.09 -5.92
C MET A 18 -1.31 -3.20 -5.00
N LEU A 19 -2.41 -3.72 -5.54
CA LEU A 19 -3.53 -4.23 -4.75
C LEU A 19 -3.18 -5.63 -4.24
N TYR A 20 -3.26 -5.84 -2.92
CA TYR A 20 -3.05 -7.16 -2.31
C TYR A 20 -4.31 -8.01 -2.38
N ASN A 21 -5.42 -7.50 -1.82
CA ASN A 21 -6.72 -8.15 -1.84
C ASN A 21 -7.83 -7.15 -1.44
N ILE A 22 -9.07 -7.47 -1.82
CA ILE A 22 -10.31 -6.89 -1.28
C ILE A 22 -11.20 -8.06 -0.89
N ASP A 23 -11.46 -8.22 0.40
CA ASP A 23 -12.35 -9.23 0.94
C ASP A 23 -13.61 -8.59 1.52
N PRO A 24 -14.76 -8.67 0.81
CA PRO A 24 -16.01 -8.12 1.30
C PRO A 24 -16.64 -8.96 2.43
N THR A 25 -16.21 -10.21 2.64
CA THR A 25 -16.72 -11.09 3.69
C THR A 25 -16.21 -10.64 5.05
N ASP A 26 -14.90 -10.39 5.12
CA ASP A 26 -14.22 -9.93 6.34
C ASP A 26 -14.12 -8.40 6.40
N ASN A 27 -14.62 -7.70 5.38
CA ASN A 27 -14.53 -6.24 5.20
C ASN A 27 -13.09 -5.73 5.36
N THR A 28 -12.14 -6.44 4.74
CA THR A 28 -10.72 -6.09 4.76
C THR A 28 -10.19 -5.80 3.36
N ALA A 29 -9.22 -4.89 3.27
CA ALA A 29 -8.53 -4.61 2.02
C ALA A 29 -7.09 -4.18 2.28
N ALA A 30 -6.21 -4.36 1.29
CA ALA A 30 -4.86 -3.82 1.38
C ALA A 30 -4.31 -3.40 0.03
N VAL A 31 -3.64 -2.25 0.01
CA VAL A 31 -3.00 -1.67 -1.17
C VAL A 31 -1.65 -1.06 -0.79
N ARG A 32 -0.70 -1.07 -1.73
CA ARG A 32 0.58 -0.38 -1.61
C ARG A 32 0.81 0.52 -2.80
N GLU A 33 1.32 1.71 -2.54
CA GLU A 33 1.86 2.61 -3.55
C GLU A 33 3.25 3.07 -3.11
N GLY A 34 4.26 2.80 -3.94
CA GLY A 34 5.65 3.10 -3.65
C GLY A 34 6.10 2.56 -2.28
N ASN A 35 6.27 3.48 -1.34
CA ASN A 35 6.80 3.25 0.00
C ASN A 35 5.73 3.17 1.09
N MET A 36 4.45 3.29 0.73
CA MET A 36 3.32 3.37 1.63
C MET A 36 2.41 2.17 1.44
N LYS A 37 1.85 1.67 2.55
CA LYS A 37 0.90 0.55 2.54
C LYS A 37 -0.30 0.91 3.40
N LEU A 38 -1.49 0.81 2.82
CA LEU A 38 -2.75 0.90 3.53
C LEU A 38 -3.32 -0.50 3.73
N VAL A 39 -3.78 -0.76 4.95
CA VAL A 39 -4.58 -1.92 5.31
C VAL A 39 -5.87 -1.36 5.93
N GLN A 40 -6.99 -1.73 5.34
CA GLN A 40 -8.33 -1.39 5.81
C GLN A 40 -8.94 -2.65 6.46
N GLY A 41 -9.61 -2.46 7.59
CA GLY A 41 -10.19 -3.54 8.40
C GLY A 41 -9.66 -3.53 9.83
N VAL A 42 -10.24 -4.39 10.66
CA VAL A 42 -9.85 -4.56 12.08
C VAL A 42 -9.02 -5.82 12.23
N PHE A 43 -7.84 -5.71 12.83
CA PHE A 43 -6.95 -6.84 13.06
C PHE A 43 -6.62 -7.00 14.56
N ASN A 44 -6.69 -8.25 15.05
CA ASN A 44 -6.44 -8.60 16.45
C ASN A 44 -7.23 -7.72 17.43
N ASP A 45 -8.56 -7.67 17.26
CA ASP A 45 -9.48 -6.85 18.07
C ASP A 45 -9.08 -5.37 18.14
N GLY A 46 -8.47 -4.85 17.07
CA GLY A 46 -8.03 -3.46 16.96
C GLY A 46 -6.62 -3.19 17.50
N GLY A 47 -5.95 -4.19 18.07
CA GLY A 47 -4.58 -4.05 18.57
C GLY A 47 -3.57 -3.68 17.48
N ASN A 48 -3.91 -3.94 16.21
CA ASN A 48 -3.07 -3.69 15.05
C ASN A 48 -3.63 -2.65 14.06
N ASP A 49 -4.65 -1.89 14.44
CA ASP A 49 -5.28 -0.89 13.56
C ASP A 49 -4.54 0.45 13.56
N GLY A 50 -3.48 0.55 14.36
CA GLY A 50 -2.65 1.74 14.49
C GLY A 50 -1.78 2.03 13.27
N ARG A 51 -1.28 3.27 13.19
CA ARG A 51 -0.24 3.64 12.22
C ARG A 51 1.12 3.19 12.71
N TYR A 52 1.79 2.33 11.94
CA TYR A 52 3.12 1.84 12.27
C TYR A 52 4.19 2.51 11.41
N LYS A 53 5.31 2.87 12.05
CA LYS A 53 6.49 3.33 11.33
C LYS A 53 7.10 2.16 10.57
N THR A 54 7.45 2.38 9.30
CA THR A 54 8.32 1.46 8.57
C THR A 54 9.76 1.62 9.06
N THR A 55 10.48 0.51 9.19
CA THR A 55 11.88 0.51 9.64
C THR A 55 12.77 1.26 8.63
N GLY A 56 13.60 2.21 9.10
CA GLY A 56 14.62 2.90 8.30
C GLY A 56 14.38 4.40 8.02
N ASN A 57 14.53 5.26 9.05
CA ASN A 57 14.41 6.75 9.04
C ASN A 57 12.97 7.32 9.01
N PRO A 58 12.76 8.56 9.52
CA PRO A 58 11.41 9.12 9.67
C PRO A 58 10.82 9.43 8.30
N ARG A 59 9.74 8.73 7.94
CA ARG A 59 8.92 9.01 6.76
C ARG A 59 7.79 9.99 7.13
N PRO A 60 7.25 10.75 6.17
CA PRO A 60 6.27 11.80 6.43
C PRO A 60 5.02 11.24 7.11
N PHE A 61 4.41 12.03 8.00
CA PHE A 61 3.26 11.66 8.81
C PHE A 61 1.89 11.87 8.10
N ASP A 62 1.91 12.48 6.90
CA ASP A 62 0.73 12.87 6.12
C ASP A 62 0.51 11.98 4.87
N ASP A 63 1.00 10.75 4.93
CA ASP A 63 1.13 9.85 3.79
C ASP A 63 -0.16 9.11 3.41
N ILE A 64 -1.16 9.01 4.28
CA ILE A 64 -2.46 8.40 3.92
C ILE A 64 -3.23 9.29 2.95
N ASP A 65 -3.22 10.60 3.13
CA ASP A 65 -3.90 11.51 2.21
C ASP A 65 -3.18 11.52 0.85
N GLU A 66 -1.84 11.46 0.87
CA GLU A 66 -1.03 11.27 -0.33
C GLU A 66 -1.34 9.93 -1.02
N LEU A 67 -1.43 8.83 -0.27
CA LEU A 67 -1.79 7.51 -0.80
C LEU A 67 -3.17 7.54 -1.43
N THR A 68 -4.14 8.13 -0.73
CA THR A 68 -5.53 8.20 -1.20
C THR A 68 -5.67 9.11 -2.43
N ALA A 69 -4.81 10.12 -2.56
CA ALA A 69 -4.76 11.01 -3.71
C ALA A 69 -4.08 10.36 -4.94
N ASN A 70 -2.98 9.64 -4.73
CA ASN A 70 -2.13 9.12 -5.80
C ASN A 70 -2.52 7.70 -6.24
N SER A 71 -2.95 6.85 -5.31
CA SER A 71 -3.35 5.47 -5.60
C SER A 71 -4.75 5.42 -6.21
N THR A 72 -4.85 4.78 -7.37
CA THR A 72 -6.12 4.57 -8.06
C THR A 72 -7.05 3.69 -7.25
N VAL A 73 -6.49 2.69 -6.55
CA VAL A 73 -7.24 1.74 -5.73
C VAL A 73 -7.53 2.30 -4.34
N ALA A 74 -6.58 2.93 -3.67
CA ALA A 74 -6.83 3.48 -2.34
C ALA A 74 -7.97 4.51 -2.33
N ARG A 75 -8.11 5.29 -3.41
CA ARG A 75 -9.19 6.26 -3.57
C ARG A 75 -10.61 5.68 -3.47
N VAL A 76 -10.79 4.40 -3.82
CA VAL A 76 -12.10 3.72 -3.80
C VAL A 76 -12.30 2.83 -2.58
N LEU A 77 -11.26 2.60 -1.78
CA LEU A 77 -11.33 1.95 -0.49
C LEU A 77 -11.83 2.99 0.53
N ARG A 78 -13.14 3.07 0.74
CA ARG A 78 -13.80 3.92 1.75
C ARG A 78 -14.51 3.09 2.78
#